data_AF-A0A7X9BVS5-F1
#
_entry.id   AF-A0A7X9BVS5-F1
#
_cell.length_a   1.000
_cell.length_b   1.000
_cell.length_c   1.000
_cell.angle_alpha   90.00
_cell.angle_beta   90.00
_cell.angle_gamma   90.00
#
_symmetry.space_group_name_H-M   'P 1'
#
loop_
_entity.id
_entity.type
_entity.pdbx_description
1 polymer ?
#
loop_
_entity_poly.entity_id
_entity_poly.type
_entity_poly.pdbx_seq_one_letter_code
_entity_poly.pdbx_strand_id
1 'polypeptide(L)' 'LRAVSDFEYEFQMALMNNKLDPKIETLFLTTNSKYSYLSSSLVKEVASLGGCLKELVPDEIIMDIVRKIRKTRG' A
#
# COMPACT_ATOMS: atom_id res chain seq x y z
N LEU A 1 -10.90 -8.20 6.43
CA LEU A 1 -10.77 -8.23 4.95
C LEU A 1 -10.34 -6.84 4.49
N ARG A 2 -9.11 -6.70 4.00
CA ARG A 2 -8.55 -5.38 3.66
C ARG A 2 -9.35 -4.62 2.59
N ALA A 3 -9.90 -5.34 1.62
CA ALA A 3 -10.71 -4.74 0.56
C ALA A 3 -11.93 -3.96 1.10
N VAL A 4 -12.52 -4.40 2.21
CA VAL A 4 -13.70 -3.74 2.80
C VAL A 4 -13.27 -2.50 3.59
N SER A 5 -12.23 -2.62 4.43
CA SER A 5 -11.76 -1.51 5.26
C SER A 5 -11.15 -0.36 4.44
N ASP A 6 -10.38 -0.68 3.41
CA ASP A 6 -9.78 0.34 2.54
C ASP A 6 -10.89 1.05 1.75
N PHE A 7 -11.93 0.33 1.30
CA PHE A 7 -13.07 0.94 0.62
C PHE A 7 -13.86 1.90 1.52
N GLU A 8 -14.21 1.51 2.75
CA GLU A 8 -14.98 2.37 3.65
C GLU A 8 -14.24 3.68 3.95
N TYR A 9 -12.93 3.61 4.20
CA TYR A 9 -12.09 4.78 4.48
C TYR A 9 -11.99 5.71 3.27
N GLU A 10 -11.63 5.15 2.10
CA GLU A 10 -11.48 5.93 0.87
C GLU A 10 -12.82 6.48 0.37
N PHE A 11 -13.93 5.78 0.61
CA PHE A 11 -15.27 6.26 0.27
C PHE A 11 -15.65 7.49 1.08
N GLN A 12 -15.37 7.51 2.39
CA GLN A 12 -15.58 8.70 3.22
C GLN A 12 -14.74 9.89 2.72
N MET A 13 -13.48 9.64 2.33
CA MET A 13 -12.62 10.67 1.76
C MET A 13 -13.15 11.20 0.42
N ALA A 14 -13.62 10.32 -0.46
CA ALA A 14 -14.20 10.71 -1.75
C ALA A 14 -15.42 11.64 -1.57
N LEU A 15 -16.30 11.34 -0.61
CA LEU A 15 -17.44 12.20 -0.27
C LEU A 15 -17.01 13.58 0.23
N MET A 16 -15.98 13.63 1.09
CA MET A 16 -15.44 14.90 1.58
C MET A 16 -14.78 15.70 0.44
N ASN A 17 -13.99 15.06 -0.42
CA ASN A 17 -13.33 15.71 -1.55
C ASN A 17 -14.36 16.29 -2.53
N ASN A 18 -15.43 15.55 -2.83
CA ASN A 18 -16.52 16.03 -3.68
C ASN A 18 -17.25 17.24 -3.06
N LYS A 19 -17.39 17.26 -1.72
CA LYS A 19 -17.98 18.40 -1.01
C LYS A 19 -17.09 19.64 -1.04
N LEU A 20 -15.78 19.47 -1.00
CA LEU A 20 -14.78 20.54 -1.01
C LEU A 20 -14.57 21.12 -2.42
N ASP A 21 -14.49 20.26 -3.44
CA ASP A 21 -14.38 20.65 -4.84
C ASP A 21 -15.20 19.69 -5.74
N PRO A 22 -16.38 20.11 -6.21
CA PRO A 22 -17.23 19.30 -7.07
C PRO A 22 -16.64 18.97 -8.45
N LYS A 23 -15.53 19.61 -8.86
CA LYS A 23 -14.85 19.30 -10.14
C LYS A 23 -13.92 18.09 -10.02
N ILE A 24 -13.65 17.61 -8.81
CA ILE A 24 -12.79 16.46 -8.56
C ILE A 24 -13.65 15.20 -8.49
N GLU A 25 -13.34 14.23 -9.35
CA GLU A 25 -13.96 12.91 -9.36
C GLU A 25 -13.00 11.87 -8.81
N THR A 26 -13.49 10.98 -7.94
CA THR A 26 -12.72 9.84 -7.41
C THR A 26 -13.23 8.55 -8.04
N LEU A 27 -12.35 7.83 -8.72
CA LEU A 27 -12.64 6.54 -9.36
C LEU A 27 -12.01 5.41 -8.56
N PHE A 28 -12.80 4.40 -8.21
CA PHE A 28 -12.34 3.21 -7.49
C PHE A 28 -12.05 2.07 -8.47
N LEU A 29 -10.85 1.51 -8.37
CA LEU A 29 -10.42 0.34 -9.14
C LEU A 29 -10.16 -0.83 -8.20
N THR A 30 -10.61 -2.02 -8.57
CA THR A 30 -10.38 -3.22 -7.77
C THR A 30 -9.02 -3.82 -8.09
N THR A 31 -8.24 -4.12 -7.05
CA THR A 31 -6.97 -4.81 -7.19
C THR A 31 -7.20 -6.26 -7.61
N ASN A 32 -6.31 -6.82 -8.44
CA ASN A 32 -6.30 -8.26 -8.72
C ASN A 32 -6.19 -9.06 -7.41
N SER A 33 -7.04 -10.07 -7.25
CA SER A 33 -7.11 -10.91 -6.04
C SER A 33 -5.76 -11.45 -5.58
N LYS A 34 -4.84 -11.74 -6.53
CA LYS A 34 -3.46 -12.19 -6.24
C LYS A 34 -2.66 -11.18 -5.41
N TYR A 35 -2.95 -9.89 -5.48
CA TYR A 35 -2.22 -8.84 -4.78
C TYR A 35 -3.00 -8.20 -3.63
N SER A 36 -4.21 -8.69 -3.36
CA SER A 36 -5.12 -8.14 -2.32
C SER A 36 -4.54 -8.15 -0.89
N TYR A 37 -3.57 -9.03 -0.62
CA TYR A 37 -2.90 -9.14 0.68
C TYR A 37 -1.68 -8.22 0.85
N LEU A 38 -1.14 -7.64 -0.23
CA LEU A 38 0.12 -6.88 -0.19
C LEU A 38 -0.08 -5.47 0.37
N SER A 39 0.52 -5.15 1.52
CA SER A 39 0.64 -3.78 2.04
C SER A 39 2.10 -3.35 2.16
N SER A 40 2.38 -2.06 2.02
CA SER A 40 3.71 -1.52 2.31
C SER A 40 4.15 -1.79 3.74
N SER A 41 3.22 -1.83 4.70
CA SER A 41 3.51 -2.18 6.09
C SER A 41 3.98 -3.63 6.21
N LEU A 42 3.28 -4.57 5.59
CA LEU A 42 3.65 -5.99 5.54
C LEU A 42 5.01 -6.19 4.86
N VAL A 43 5.24 -5.55 3.70
CA VAL A 43 6.52 -5.63 2.98
C VAL A 43 7.68 -5.12 3.85
N LYS A 44 7.49 -3.98 4.53
CA LYS A 44 8.49 -3.43 5.47
C LYS A 44 8.73 -4.35 6.66
N GLU A 45 7.69 -4.98 7.18
CA GLU A 45 7.80 -5.94 8.29
C GLU A 45 8.61 -7.17 7.88
N VAL A 46 8.27 -7.81 6.75
CA VAL A 46 9.03 -8.93 6.17
C VAL A 46 10.49 -8.54 5.95
N ALA A 47 10.75 -7.37 5.36
CA ALA A 47 12.10 -6.85 5.18
C ALA A 47 12.84 -6.67 6.52
N SER A 48 12.15 -6.18 7.54
CA SER A 48 12.72 -5.95 8.88
C SER A 48 13.07 -7.26 9.61
N LEU A 49 12.38 -8.35 9.28
CA LEU A 49 12.66 -9.68 9.82
C LEU A 49 13.69 -10.45 8.98
N GLY A 50 14.22 -9.86 7.91
CA GLY A 50 15.17 -10.51 7.00
C GLY A 50 14.52 -11.51 6.04
N GLY A 51 13.19 -11.43 5.86
CA GLY A 51 12.45 -12.26 4.92
C GLY A 51 12.68 -11.89 3.45
N CYS A 52 12.34 -12.81 2.55
CA CYS A 52 12.46 -12.61 1.11
C CYS A 52 11.39 -11.66 0.58
N LEU A 53 11.79 -10.70 -0.26
CA LEU A 53 10.88 -9.74 -0.90
C LEU A 53 10.56 -10.06 -2.37
N LYS A 54 11.16 -11.09 -2.95
CA LYS A 54 10.87 -11.52 -4.32
C LYS A 54 9.38 -11.82 -4.46
N GLU A 55 8.79 -11.45 -5.59
CA GLU A 55 7.36 -11.59 -5.91
C GLU A 55 6.41 -10.73 -5.07
N LEU A 56 6.89 -10.04 -4.03
CA LEU A 56 6.10 -9.08 -3.24
C LEU A 56 6.25 -7.66 -3.76
N VAL A 57 7.39 -7.36 -4.40
CA VAL A 57 7.74 -6.08 -4.99
C VAL A 57 8.55 -6.28 -6.27
N PRO A 58 8.63 -5.26 -7.15
CA PRO A 58 9.58 -5.27 -8.26
C PRO A 58 11.03 -5.44 -7.78
N ASP A 59 11.82 -6.21 -8.52
CA ASP A 59 13.20 -6.57 -8.11
C ASP A 59 14.10 -5.35 -7.96
N GLU A 60 13.88 -4.33 -8.79
CA GLU A 60 14.67 -3.10 -8.82
C GLU A 60 14.59 -2.30 -7.51
N ILE A 61 13.50 -2.44 -6.72
CA ILE A 61 13.32 -1.70 -5.47
C ILE A 61 13.73 -2.47 -4.21
N ILE A 62 14.05 -3.77 -4.32
CA ILE A 62 14.38 -4.62 -3.17
C ILE A 62 15.56 -4.05 -2.38
N MET A 63 16.63 -3.66 -3.08
CA MET A 63 17.85 -3.13 -2.44
C MET A 63 17.60 -1.80 -1.73
N ASP A 64 16.72 -0.96 -2.27
CA ASP A 64 16.37 0.32 -1.68
C ASP A 64 15.55 0.14 -0.40
N ILE A 65 14.61 -0.81 -0.39
CA ILE A 65 13.83 -1.17 0.80
C ILE A 65 14.77 -1.67 1.91
N VAL A 66 15.66 -2.63 1.59
CA VAL A 66 16.61 -3.19 2.56
C VAL A 66 17.53 -2.11 3.13
N ARG A 67 18.06 -1.22 2.28
CA ARG A 67 18.92 -0.11 2.70
C ARG A 67 18.18 0.84 3.64
N LYS A 68 16.92 1.17 3.34
CA LYS A 68 16.11 2.07 4.15
C LYS A 68 15.80 1.48 5.52
N ILE A 69 15.41 0.21 5.59
CA ILE A 69 15.13 -0.50 6.85
C ILE A 69 16.35 -0.55 7.77
N ARG A 70 17.55 -0.74 7.22
CA ARG A 70 18.81 -0.72 8.00
C ARG A 70 19.11 0.65 8.60
N LYS A 71 18.88 1.74 7.86
CA LYS A 71 19.09 3.12 8.36
C LYS A 71 18.14 3.50 9.49
N THR A 72 16.90 3.01 9.47
CA THR A 72 15.90 3.32 10.51
C THR A 72 16.14 2.57 11.84
N ARG A 73 17.00 1.54 11.85
CA ARG A 73 17.39 0.80 13.05
C ARG A 73 18.72 1.25 13.68
N GLY A 74 19.44 2.16 13.02
CA GLY A 74 20.71 2.73 13.51
C GLY A 74 20.53 4.07 14.19
#